data_AF-A0A2R6Y3B3-F1
#
_entry.id   AF-A0A2R6Y3B3-F1
#
_cell.length_a   1.000
_cell.length_b   1.000
_cell.length_c   1.000
_cell.angle_alpha   90.00
_cell.angle_beta   90.00
_cell.angle_gamma   90.00
#
_symmetry.space_group_name_H-M   'P 1'
#
loop_
_entity.id
_entity.type
_entity.pdbx_description
1 polymer ?
#
loop_
_entity_poly.entity_id
_entity_poly.type
_entity_poly.pdbx_seq_one_letter_code
_entity_poly.pdbx_strand_id
1 'polypeptide(L)'
;MREIENDFEKVYRFLRKKENRQSTIYEVSARTGVSVAQITEFIREGRIRVADYPNMAYPCERCGEVLITEGRFCSSCQKILEETAATLQEMLDDTKPSLSAGEGYLQKKKDDLNRSY
;
A
#
# COMPACT_ATOMS: atom_id res chain seq x y z
N MET A 1 -11.58 3.18 20.03
CA MET A 1 -10.12 3.12 19.79
C MET A 1 -9.41 2.07 20.65
N ARG A 2 -9.69 1.93 21.96
CA ARG A 2 -9.02 0.93 22.83
C ARG A 2 -9.25 -0.54 22.44
N GLU A 3 -10.38 -0.88 21.83
CA GLU A 3 -10.70 -2.26 21.45
C GLU A 3 -9.84 -2.78 20.30
N ILE A 4 -9.62 -1.95 19.28
CA ILE A 4 -8.80 -2.29 18.11
C ILE A 4 -7.35 -2.60 18.52
N GLU A 5 -6.80 -1.82 19.46
CA GLU A 5 -5.44 -2.06 19.97
C GLU A 5 -5.36 -3.35 20.78
N ASN A 6 -6.37 -3.64 21.61
CA ASN A 6 -6.43 -4.89 22.37
C ASN A 6 -6.54 -6.10 21.43
N ASP A 7 -7.35 -6.01 20.39
CA ASP A 7 -7.50 -7.06 19.40
C ASP A 7 -6.23 -7.28 18.58
N PHE A 8 -5.55 -6.20 18.19
CA PHE A 8 -4.22 -6.28 17.59
C PHE A 8 -3.23 -6.98 18.53
N GLU A 9 -3.21 -6.62 19.82
CA GLU A 9 -2.29 -7.21 20.78
C GLU A 9 -2.55 -8.71 20.99
N LYS A 10 -3.82 -9.14 21.05
CA LYS A 10 -4.18 -10.57 21.11
C LYS A 10 -3.65 -11.34 19.90
N VAL A 11 -3.90 -10.82 18.70
CA VAL A 11 -3.44 -11.44 17.45
C VAL A 11 -1.92 -11.49 17.37
N TYR A 12 -1.26 -10.38 17.67
CA TYR A 12 0.19 -10.29 17.66
C TYR A 12 0.84 -11.26 18.66
N ARG A 13 0.30 -11.33 19.89
CA ARG A 13 0.77 -12.26 20.92
C ARG A 13 0.59 -13.72 20.51
N PHE A 14 -0.49 -14.04 19.81
CA PHE A 14 -0.74 -15.38 19.27
C PHE A 14 0.27 -15.73 18.17
N LEU A 15 0.47 -14.84 17.19
CA LEU A 15 1.38 -15.05 16.05
C LEU A 15 2.85 -15.12 16.44
N ARG A 16 3.27 -14.42 17.51
CA ARG A 16 4.66 -14.42 17.98
C ARG A 16 5.16 -15.80 18.43
N LYS A 17 4.25 -16.70 18.81
CA LYS A 17 4.61 -18.08 19.21
C LYS A 17 5.05 -18.89 17.99
N LYS A 18 6.19 -19.59 18.10
CA LYS A 18 6.77 -20.37 16.99
C LYS A 18 5.81 -21.43 16.43
N GLU A 19 5.09 -22.12 17.32
CA GLU A 19 4.09 -23.14 16.97
C GLU A 19 2.97 -22.58 16.09
N ASN A 20 2.63 -21.30 16.25
CA ASN A 20 1.53 -20.66 15.55
C ASN A 20 1.94 -20.05 14.20
N ARG A 21 3.21 -20.15 13.78
CA ARG A 21 3.68 -19.58 12.51
C ARG A 21 3.02 -20.20 11.28
N GLN A 22 2.51 -21.43 11.42
CA GLN A 22 1.81 -22.16 10.38
C GLN A 22 0.28 -22.01 10.46
N SER A 23 -0.23 -21.17 11.38
CA SER A 23 -1.67 -20.96 11.54
C SER A 23 -2.26 -20.25 10.33
N THR A 24 -3.51 -20.57 10.00
CA THR A 24 -4.29 -19.85 8.99
C THR A 24 -4.97 -18.64 9.60
N ILE A 25 -5.42 -17.69 8.76
CA ILE A 25 -6.18 -16.52 9.24
C ILE A 25 -7.46 -16.92 9.99
N TYR A 26 -8.09 -18.03 9.58
CA TYR A 26 -9.27 -18.58 10.23
C TYR A 26 -8.96 -19.16 11.62
N GLU A 27 -7.84 -19.86 11.76
CA GLU A 27 -7.41 -20.39 13.06
C GLU A 27 -7.05 -19.26 14.03
N VAL A 28 -6.33 -18.25 13.53
CA VAL A 28 -6.01 -17.06 14.32
C VAL A 28 -7.30 -16.37 14.77
N SER A 29 -8.29 -16.23 13.88
CA SER A 29 -9.60 -15.68 14.20
C SER A 29 -10.31 -16.48 15.30
N ALA A 30 -10.36 -17.81 15.16
CA ALA A 30 -11.00 -18.70 16.13
C ALA A 30 -10.30 -18.67 17.50
N ARG A 31 -8.97 -18.55 17.53
CA ARG A 31 -8.18 -18.55 18.78
C ARG A 31 -8.16 -17.20 19.49
N THR A 32 -8.17 -16.11 18.74
CA THR A 32 -8.07 -14.74 19.28
C THR A 32 -9.43 -14.11 19.52
N GLY A 33 -10.49 -14.64 18.91
CA GLY A 33 -11.84 -14.08 18.93
C GLY A 33 -11.99 -12.83 18.05
N VAL A 34 -10.97 -12.48 17.29
CA VAL A 34 -10.97 -11.32 16.37
C VAL A 34 -11.47 -11.77 15.00
N SER A 35 -12.30 -10.97 14.35
CA SER A 35 -12.85 -11.34 13.03
C SER A 35 -11.77 -11.40 11.95
N VAL A 36 -11.95 -12.27 10.95
CA VAL A 36 -11.05 -12.37 9.78
C VAL A 36 -10.93 -11.02 9.07
N ALA A 37 -12.02 -10.26 8.99
CA ALA A 37 -12.01 -8.93 8.39
C ALA A 37 -11.08 -7.97 9.13
N GLN A 38 -11.14 -7.95 10.47
CA GLN A 38 -10.27 -7.10 11.30
C GLN A 38 -8.80 -7.53 11.21
N ILE A 39 -8.52 -8.84 11.19
CA ILE A 39 -7.15 -9.35 11.01
C ILE A 39 -6.62 -8.96 9.63
N THR A 40 -7.46 -9.06 8.60
CA THR A 40 -7.12 -8.64 7.23
C THR A 40 -6.79 -7.14 7.19
N GLU A 41 -7.53 -6.32 7.92
CA GLU A 41 -7.26 -4.88 8.02
C GLU A 41 -5.91 -4.59 8.68
N PHE A 42 -5.55 -5.29 9.76
CA PHE A 42 -4.21 -5.17 10.36
C PHE A 42 -3.07 -5.54 9.41
N ILE A 43 -3.30 -6.50 8.51
CA ILE A 43 -2.35 -6.86 7.46
C ILE A 43 -2.24 -5.73 6.42
N ARG A 44 -3.37 -5.16 5.98
CA ARG A 44 -3.42 -4.04 5.02
C ARG A 44 -2.77 -2.76 5.53
N GLU A 45 -2.98 -2.46 6.81
CA GLU A 45 -2.32 -1.38 7.55
C GLU A 45 -0.80 -1.59 7.69
N GLY A 46 -0.30 -2.80 7.38
CA GLY A 46 1.12 -3.14 7.50
C GLY A 46 1.58 -3.43 8.93
N ARG A 47 0.63 -3.57 9.87
CA ARG A 47 0.92 -3.88 11.29
C ARG A 47 1.29 -5.33 11.49
N ILE A 48 0.84 -6.23 10.61
CA ILE A 48 1.19 -7.66 10.58
C ILE A 48 1.84 -7.99 9.23
N ARG A 49 3.08 -8.49 9.28
CA ARG A 49 3.80 -8.95 8.07
C ARG A 49 3.52 -10.42 7.83
N VAL A 50 2.67 -10.68 6.85
CA VAL A 50 2.30 -12.02 6.36
C VAL A 50 3.45 -12.80 5.73
N ALA A 51 4.53 -12.14 5.29
CA ALA A 51 5.70 -12.82 4.72
C ALA A 51 6.37 -13.81 5.69
N ASP A 52 6.21 -13.60 7.00
CA ASP A 52 6.71 -14.50 8.05
C ASP A 52 5.77 -15.71 8.30
N TYR A 53 4.58 -15.72 7.68
CA TYR A 53 3.47 -16.64 7.94
C TYR A 53 2.89 -17.21 6.62
N PRO A 54 3.49 -18.26 6.04
CA PRO A 54 3.17 -18.74 4.68
C PRO A 54 1.72 -19.23 4.53
N ASN A 55 1.07 -19.67 5.61
CA ASN A 55 -0.32 -20.15 5.59
C ASN A 55 -1.35 -19.05 5.87
N MET A 56 -0.90 -17.80 6.07
CA MET A 56 -1.75 -16.67 6.44
C MET A 56 -2.18 -15.89 5.20
N ALA A 57 -2.76 -16.60 4.23
CA ALA A 57 -3.26 -15.99 3.01
C ALA A 57 -4.57 -15.22 3.27
N TYR A 58 -4.74 -14.09 2.59
CA TYR A 58 -5.87 -13.17 2.76
C TYR A 58 -6.34 -12.65 1.39
N PRO A 59 -7.61 -12.24 1.27
CA PRO A 59 -8.16 -11.85 -0.04
C PRO A 59 -7.52 -10.57 -0.58
N CYS A 60 -7.23 -10.58 -1.89
CA CYS A 60 -6.80 -9.43 -2.66
C CYS A 60 -7.76 -8.25 -2.48
N GLU A 61 -7.23 -7.04 -2.25
CA GLU A 61 -8.04 -5.86 -1.98
C GLU A 61 -8.92 -5.43 -3.18
N ARG A 62 -8.46 -5.68 -4.40
CA ARG A 62 -9.16 -5.30 -5.62
C ARG A 62 -10.21 -6.32 -6.06
N CYS A 63 -9.86 -7.61 -6.12
CA CYS A 63 -10.76 -8.63 -6.66
C CYS A 63 -11.46 -9.47 -5.60
N GLY A 64 -10.96 -9.54 -4.36
CA GLY A 64 -11.54 -10.33 -3.28
C GLY A 64 -11.41 -11.86 -3.43
N GLU A 65 -11.30 -12.37 -4.66
CA GLU A 65 -11.36 -13.80 -4.98
C GLU A 65 -10.03 -14.54 -4.76
N VAL A 66 -8.91 -13.88 -5.07
CA VAL A 66 -7.59 -14.50 -4.98
C VAL A 66 -7.00 -14.27 -3.60
N LEU A 67 -6.59 -15.35 -2.94
CA LEU A 67 -5.83 -15.29 -1.69
C LEU A 67 -4.36 -14.99 -1.99
N ILE A 68 -3.83 -13.98 -1.31
CA ILE A 68 -2.45 -13.52 -1.41
C ILE A 68 -1.72 -13.72 -0.08
N THR A 69 -0.42 -13.96 -0.14
CA THR A 69 0.47 -14.08 1.03
C THR A 69 1.41 -12.88 1.18
N GLU A 70 1.40 -11.98 0.21
CA GLU A 70 2.25 -10.78 0.15
C GLU A 70 1.59 -9.68 -0.69
N GLY A 71 2.01 -8.42 -0.49
CA GLY A 71 1.50 -7.27 -1.22
C GLY A 71 0.05 -6.90 -0.86
N ARG A 72 -0.56 -5.96 -1.58
CA ARG A 72 -2.01 -5.63 -1.40
C ARG A 72 -2.90 -6.23 -2.47
N PHE A 73 -2.31 -6.53 -3.62
CA PHE A 73 -3.00 -6.98 -4.81
C PHE A 73 -2.38 -8.29 -5.30
N CYS A 74 -3.21 -9.16 -5.86
CA CYS A 74 -2.70 -10.30 -6.61
C CYS A 74 -2.01 -9.83 -7.90
N SER A 75 -1.15 -10.69 -8.45
CA SER A 75 -0.35 -10.39 -9.64
C SER A 75 -1.18 -9.92 -10.84
N SER A 76 -2.39 -10.44 -11.04
CA SER A 76 -3.29 -9.99 -12.10
C SER A 76 -3.82 -8.58 -11.87
N CYS A 77 -4.22 -8.27 -10.63
CA CYS A 77 -4.69 -6.92 -10.27
C CYS A 77 -3.56 -5.90 -10.34
N GLN A 78 -2.35 -6.28 -9.94
CA GLN A 78 -1.18 -5.43 -10.03
C GLN A 78 -0.84 -5.07 -11.48
N LYS A 79 -0.85 -6.05 -12.40
CA LYS A 79 -0.61 -5.79 -13.83
C LYS A 79 -1.62 -4.81 -14.42
N ILE A 80 -2.90 -4.98 -14.11
CA ILE A 80 -3.93 -4.07 -14.60
C ILE A 80 -3.69 -2.64 -14.07
N LEU A 81 -3.28 -2.50 -12.81
CA LEU A 81 -2.95 -1.18 -12.26
C LEU A 81 -1.75 -0.55 -13.00
N GLU A 82 -0.69 -1.32 -13.24
CA GLU A 82 0.49 -0.87 -13.98
C GLU A 82 0.14 -0.45 -15.42
N GLU A 83 -0.67 -1.25 -16.12
CA GLU A 83 -1.17 -0.94 -17.47
C GLU A 83 -2.01 0.35 -17.48
N THR A 84 -2.97 0.48 -16.55
CA THR A 84 -3.80 1.70 -16.47
C THR A 84 -2.98 2.94 -16.14
N ALA A 85 -1.97 2.82 -15.28
CA ALA A 85 -1.09 3.92 -14.94
C ALA A 85 -0.24 4.36 -16.15
N ALA A 86 0.27 3.41 -16.95
CA ALA A 86 1.01 3.70 -18.17
C ALA A 86 0.16 4.46 -19.20
N THR A 87 -1.07 4.00 -19.47
CA THR A 87 -1.98 4.68 -20.39
C THR A 87 -2.32 6.11 -19.93
N LEU A 88 -2.53 6.31 -18.63
CA LEU A 88 -2.80 7.65 -18.10
C LEU A 88 -1.59 8.58 -18.22
N GLN A 89 -0.37 8.08 -18.04
CA GLN A 89 0.86 8.87 -18.21
C GLN A 89 1.02 9.34 -19.66
N GLU A 90 0.78 8.47 -20.63
CA GLU A 90 0.81 8.84 -22.06
C GLU A 90 -0.20 9.95 -22.38
N MET A 91 -1.44 9.82 -21.90
CA MET A 91 -2.47 10.85 -22.07
C MET A 91 -2.10 12.19 -21.42
N LEU A 92 -1.41 12.17 -20.28
CA LEU A 92 -0.93 13.37 -19.59
C LEU A 92 0.26 14.01 -20.32
N ASP A 93 1.10 13.22 -20.98
CA ASP A 93 2.23 13.72 -21.75
C ASP A 93 1.79 14.41 -23.05
N ASP A 94 0.76 13.89 -23.72
CA ASP A 94 0.16 14.50 -24.91
C ASP A 94 -0.58 15.82 -24.61
N THR A 95 -1.05 16.00 -23.38
CA THR A 95 -1.82 17.19 -22.97
C THR A 95 -0.98 18.31 -22.36
N LYS A 96 0.35 18.19 -22.24
CA LYS A 96 1.22 19.28 -21.76
C LYS A 96 1.29 20.43 -22.79
N PRO A 97 0.67 21.61 -22.57
CA PRO A 97 1.10 22.80 -23.27
C PRO A 97 2.46 23.20 -22.68
N SER A 98 3.41 23.54 -23.53
CA SER A 98 4.77 23.97 -23.19
C SER A 98 4.80 25.05 -22.08
N LEU A 99 4.95 24.66 -20.81
CA LEU A 99 5.31 25.55 -19.70
C LEU A 99 6.83 25.82 -19.67
N SER A 100 7.46 25.97 -20.83
CA SER A 100 8.88 26.33 -20.99
C SER A 100 9.10 27.83 -21.25
N ALA A 101 8.08 28.67 -21.06
CA ALA A 101 8.17 30.12 -21.31
C ALA A 101 8.19 31.00 -20.03
N GLY A 102 8.35 30.39 -18.84
CA GLY A 102 8.32 31.11 -17.55
C GLY A 102 9.70 31.43 -16.95
N GLU A 103 10.76 30.73 -17.35
CA GLU A 103 12.09 30.89 -16.72
C GLU A 103 12.92 32.03 -17.32
N GLY A 104 12.54 32.57 -18.48
CA GLY A 104 13.24 33.71 -19.11
C GLY A 104 12.99 35.07 -18.45
N TYR A 105 11.91 35.23 -17.66
CA TYR A 105 11.51 36.53 -17.11
C TYR A 105 12.22 36.88 -15.79
N LEU A 106 12.66 35.87 -15.03
CA LEU A 106 13.38 36.06 -13.76
C LEU A 106 14.89 36.29 -13.95
N GLN A 107 15.46 35.86 -15.08
CA GLN A 107 16.88 36.06 -15.38
C GLN A 107 17.18 37.51 -15.78
N LYS A 108 16.37 38.09 -16.69
CA LYS A 108 16.56 39.49 -17.16
C LYS A 108 16.52 40.52 -16.03
N LYS A 109 15.63 40.33 -15.05
CA LYS A 109 15.50 41.25 -13.90
C LYS A 109 16.71 41.22 -12.96
N LYS A 110 17.44 40.09 -12.88
CA LYS A 110 18.70 39.99 -12.13
C LYS A 110 19.86 40.62 -12.89
N ASP A 111 19.90 40.45 -14.21
CA ASP A 111 20.95 41.00 -15.06
C ASP A 111 20.86 42.54 -15.17
N ASP A 112 19.64 43.10 -15.22
CA ASP A 112 19.42 44.56 -15.21
C ASP A 112 19.74 45.19 -13.83
N LEU A 113 19.52 44.46 -12.72
CA LEU A 113 19.84 44.93 -11.36
C LEU A 113 21.34 44.86 -11.05
N ASN A 114 22.06 43.93 -11.68
CA ASN A 114 23.50 43.76 -11.49
C ASN A 114 24.35 44.68 -12.40
N ARG A 115 23.70 45.48 -13.26
CA ARG A 115 24.33 46.46 -14.14
C ARG A 115 24.22 47.91 -13.63
N SER A 116 23.55 48.12 -12.49
CA SER A 116 23.38 49.44 -11.87
C SER A 116 24.24 49.65 -10.61
N TYR A 117 25.31 48.89 -10.43
CA TYR A 117 26.33 49.06 -9.39
C TYR A 117 27.72 49.09 -10.01
#